data_AF-A0A0K0EG25-F1
#
_entry.id   AF-A0A0K0EG25-F1
#
_cell.length_a   1.000
_cell.length_b   1.000
_cell.length_c   1.000
_cell.angle_alpha   90.00
_cell.angle_beta   90.00
_cell.angle_gamma   90.00
#
_symmetry.space_group_name_H-M   'P 1'
#
loop_
_entity.id
_entity.type
_entity.pdbx_description
1 polymer ?
#
loop_
_entity_poly.entity_id
_entity_poly.type
_entity_poly.pdbx_seq_one_letter_code
_entity_poly.pdbx_strand_id
1 'polypeptide(L)'
;MNELNDYKQRILKRIAVHHSSLMKFTKELMEQLFNNGGIKVIFPTKTLAVVLNAPTKSVLFTSLQKFNGEKKRRCEKSEFVRMAKRAGRRGVDNKSVIILSLTEPLMKKI
;
A
#
# COMPACT_ATOMS: atom_id res chain seq x y z
N MET A 1 -14.36 15.38 -15.29
CA MET A 1 -13.86 16.55 -14.52
C MET A 1 -13.88 16.35 -12.99
N ASN A 2 -14.64 15.41 -12.42
CA ASN A 2 -14.79 15.29 -10.95
C ASN A 2 -13.69 14.48 -10.22
N GLU A 3 -13.12 13.43 -10.82
CA GLU A 3 -12.14 12.56 -10.13
C GLU A 3 -10.84 13.29 -9.77
N LEU A 4 -10.29 14.08 -10.71
CA LEU A 4 -9.01 14.74 -10.51
C LEU A 4 -9.08 15.82 -9.41
N ASN A 5 -10.22 16.50 -9.27
CA ASN A 5 -10.43 17.49 -8.20
C ASN A 5 -10.49 16.84 -6.82
N ASP A 6 -11.12 15.67 -6.69
CA ASP A 6 -11.15 14.89 -5.44
C ASP A 6 -9.75 14.46 -5.01
N TYR A 7 -8.90 14.05 -5.96
CA TYR A 7 -7.52 13.67 -5.67
C TYR A 7 -6.59 14.85 -5.46
N LYS A 8 -6.84 16.00 -6.09
CA LYS A 8 -6.02 17.20 -5.98
C LYS A 8 -5.80 17.58 -4.52
N GLN A 9 -6.85 17.62 -3.71
CA GLN A 9 -6.75 17.96 -2.29
C GLN A 9 -5.91 16.97 -1.48
N ARG A 10 -5.98 15.67 -1.80
CA ARG A 10 -5.20 14.62 -1.12
C ARG A 10 -3.73 14.66 -1.54
N ILE A 11 -3.47 14.85 -2.83
CA ILE A 11 -2.12 14.95 -3.39
C ILE A 11 -1.40 16.21 -2.86
N LEU A 12 -2.10 17.33 -2.70
CA LEU A 12 -1.55 18.53 -2.04
C LEU A 12 -1.11 18.25 -0.59
N LYS A 13 -1.82 17.35 0.11
CA LYS A 13 -1.42 16.83 1.43
C LYS A 13 -0.40 15.69 1.36
N ARG A 14 0.10 15.34 0.17
CA ARG A 14 1.08 14.26 -0.11
C ARG A 14 0.54 12.87 0.23
N ILE A 15 -0.77 12.67 0.12
CA ILE A 15 -1.47 11.42 0.37
C ILE A 15 -2.14 10.96 -0.92
N ALA A 16 -2.01 9.67 -1.25
CA ALA A 16 -2.70 9.07 -2.39
C ALA A 16 -3.43 7.79 -2.02
N VAL A 17 -4.51 7.50 -2.74
CA VAL A 17 -5.22 6.22 -2.69
C VAL A 17 -5.11 5.60 -4.07
N HIS A 18 -4.74 4.33 -4.16
CA HIS A 18 -4.49 3.64 -5.42
C HIS A 18 -5.39 2.39 -5.49
N HIS A 19 -6.40 2.41 -6.35
CA HIS A 19 -7.34 1.31 -6.56
C HIS A 19 -7.65 1.10 -8.04
N SER A 20 -8.25 -0.05 -8.37
CA SER A 20 -8.40 -0.50 -9.76
C SER A 20 -9.29 0.41 -10.61
N SER A 21 -10.31 1.04 -10.00
CA SER A 21 -11.25 1.94 -10.69
C SER A 21 -10.67 3.31 -11.06
N LEU A 22 -9.44 3.63 -10.63
CA LEU A 22 -8.76 4.83 -11.12
C LEU A 22 -8.43 4.71 -12.61
N MET A 23 -8.56 5.82 -13.32
CA MET A 23 -8.06 5.93 -14.69
C MET A 23 -6.57 5.57 -14.76
N LYS A 24 -6.13 4.97 -15.88
CA LYS A 24 -4.74 4.57 -16.10
C LYS A 24 -3.77 5.75 -15.89
N PHE A 25 -4.09 6.90 -16.47
CA PHE A 25 -3.32 8.13 -16.31
C PHE A 25 -3.17 8.55 -14.83
N THR A 26 -4.26 8.52 -14.05
CA THR A 26 -4.23 8.88 -12.62
C THR A 26 -3.31 7.94 -11.82
N LYS A 27 -3.33 6.64 -12.12
CA LYS A 27 -2.45 5.65 -11.49
C LYS A 27 -0.98 5.92 -11.79
N GLU A 28 -0.65 6.14 -13.06
CA GLU A 28 0.71 6.44 -13.50
C GLU A 28 1.24 7.74 -12.88
N LEU A 29 0.40 8.78 -12.84
CA LEU A 29 0.74 10.06 -12.20
C LEU A 29 1.02 9.88 -10.70
N MET A 30 0.18 9.12 -9.98
CA MET A 30 0.40 8.84 -8.55
C MET A 30 1.69 8.05 -8.31
N GLU A 31 2.00 7.07 -9.17
CA GLU A 31 3.23 6.28 -9.07
C GLU A 31 4.48 7.15 -9.32
N GLN A 32 4.44 8.02 -10.34
CA GLN A 32 5.51 8.98 -10.61
C GLN A 32 5.70 9.97 -9.45
N LEU A 33 4.60 10.57 -8.96
CA LEU A 33 4.64 11.50 -7.83
C LEU A 33 5.15 10.81 -6.56
N PHE A 34 4.85 9.54 -6.34
CA PHE A 34 5.36 8.79 -5.20
C PHE A 34 6.86 8.49 -5.33
N ASN A 35 7.31 8.04 -6.50
CA ASN A 35 8.74 7.78 -6.77
C ASN A 35 9.60 9.05 -6.66
N ASN A 36 9.08 10.19 -7.11
CA ASN A 36 9.76 11.49 -6.99
C ASN A 36 9.58 12.13 -5.60
N GLY A 37 8.93 11.42 -4.66
CA GLY A 37 8.75 11.85 -3.28
C GLY A 37 7.70 12.93 -3.08
N GLY A 38 6.95 13.34 -4.11
CA GLY A 38 5.80 14.24 -4.04
C GLY A 38 4.68 13.68 -3.15
N ILE A 39 4.36 12.39 -3.27
CA ILE A 39 3.50 11.67 -2.32
C ILE A 39 4.39 11.00 -1.27
N LYS A 40 4.01 11.12 0.01
CA LYS A 40 4.70 10.47 1.14
C LYS A 40 4.01 9.20 1.59
N VAL A 41 2.69 9.14 1.47
CA VAL A 41 1.88 8.00 1.89
C VAL A 41 0.93 7.61 0.77
N ILE A 42 0.96 6.32 0.40
CA ILE A 42 0.06 5.75 -0.59
C ILE A 42 -0.73 4.61 0.05
N PHE A 43 -2.04 4.59 -0.20
CA PHE A 43 -2.96 3.55 0.26
C PHE A 43 -3.41 2.71 -0.95
N PRO A 44 -2.66 1.66 -1.32
CA PRO A 44 -3.05 0.78 -2.40
C PRO A 44 -4.03 -0.30 -1.94
N THR A 45 -4.89 -0.78 -2.86
CA THR A 45 -5.58 -2.06 -2.65
C THR A 45 -4.57 -3.21 -2.66
N LYS A 46 -4.92 -4.35 -2.06
CA LYS A 46 -4.00 -5.50 -1.91
C LYS A 46 -3.33 -5.92 -3.23
N THR A 47 -4.10 -6.08 -4.29
CA THR A 47 -3.57 -6.49 -5.60
C THR A 47 -2.60 -5.46 -6.15
N LEU A 48 -2.88 -4.17 -5.94
CA LEU A 48 -2.01 -3.10 -6.41
C LEU A 48 -0.77 -2.96 -5.54
N ALA A 49 -0.85 -3.15 -4.22
CA ALA A 49 0.33 -3.18 -3.34
C ALA A 49 1.36 -4.23 -3.79
N VAL A 50 0.87 -5.34 -4.34
CA VAL A 50 1.68 -6.41 -4.88
C VAL A 50 2.31 -6.05 -6.23
N VAL A 51 1.63 -5.26 -7.08
CA VAL A 51 2.06 -4.92 -8.44
C VAL A 51 2.83 -3.59 -8.52
N LEU A 52 2.65 -2.70 -7.55
CA LEU A 52 3.20 -1.35 -7.53
C LEU A 52 4.72 -1.38 -7.76
N ASN A 53 5.20 -0.71 -8.81
CA ASN A 53 6.63 -0.57 -9.08
C ASN A 53 7.23 0.64 -8.34
N ALA A 54 6.99 0.71 -7.03
CA ALA A 54 7.57 1.75 -6.19
C ALA A 54 8.03 1.15 -4.85
N PRO A 55 9.35 1.00 -4.64
CA PRO A 55 9.88 0.64 -3.33
C PRO A 55 9.62 1.78 -2.34
N THR A 56 9.20 1.43 -1.13
CA THR A 56 8.86 2.38 -0.06
C THR A 56 9.88 2.24 1.06
N LYS A 57 10.08 3.28 1.88
CA LYS A 57 10.93 3.14 3.07
C LYS A 57 10.35 2.14 4.08
N SER A 58 9.03 2.18 4.23
CA SER A 58 8.30 1.38 5.20
C SER A 58 6.96 0.90 4.63
N VAL A 59 6.46 -0.21 5.16
CA VAL A 59 5.15 -0.78 4.84
C VAL A 59 4.35 -0.94 6.13
N LEU A 60 3.10 -0.48 6.12
CA LEU A 60 2.13 -0.67 7.21
C LEU A 60 1.04 -1.63 6.75
N PHE A 61 0.86 -2.71 7.49
CA PHE A 61 -0.28 -3.61 7.37
C PHE A 61 -1.35 -3.19 8.38
N THR A 62 -2.48 -2.73 7.88
CA THR A 62 -3.64 -2.39 8.73
C THR A 62 -4.37 -3.62 9.24
N SER A 63 -4.28 -4.74 8.52
CA SER A 63 -4.80 -6.04 8.92
C SER A 63 -4.07 -7.17 8.19
N LEU A 64 -3.96 -8.33 8.84
CA LEU A 64 -3.53 -9.59 8.22
C LEU A 64 -4.71 -10.44 7.74
N GLN A 65 -5.95 -9.97 7.85
CA GLN A 65 -7.11 -10.64 7.31
C GLN A 65 -7.56 -9.98 6.01
N LYS A 66 -8.07 -10.78 5.07
CA LYS A 66 -8.71 -10.30 3.84
C LYS A 66 -9.96 -11.10 3.53
N PHE A 67 -10.87 -10.46 2.80
CA PHE A 67 -12.03 -11.13 2.20
C PHE A 67 -11.61 -11.76 0.86
N ASN A 68 -12.00 -13.02 0.63
CA ASN A 68 -11.74 -13.72 -0.64
C ASN A 68 -12.96 -13.78 -1.57
N GLY A 69 -14.05 -13.08 -1.24
CA GLY A 69 -15.35 -13.21 -1.92
C GLY A 69 -16.38 -14.00 -1.11
N GLU A 70 -15.92 -14.84 -0.18
CA GLU A 70 -16.80 -15.73 0.61
C GLU A 70 -16.63 -15.51 2.11
N LYS A 71 -15.38 -15.47 2.59
CA LYS A 71 -15.05 -15.35 4.01
C LYS A 71 -13.84 -14.48 4.26
N LYS A 72 -13.75 -13.95 5.48
CA LYS A 72 -12.49 -13.38 5.97
C LYS A 72 -11.53 -14.51 6.25
N ARG A 73 -10.32 -14.43 5.68
CA ARG A 73 -9.22 -15.36 5.90
C ARG A 73 -7.93 -14.64 6.16
N ARG A 74 -6.97 -15.31 6.80
CA ARG A 74 -5.62 -14.78 6.95
C ARG A 74 -4.94 -14.64 5.59
N CYS A 75 -4.13 -13.60 5.48
CA CYS A 75 -3.19 -13.38 4.39
C CYS A 75 -2.22 -14.56 4.33
N GLU A 76 -1.98 -15.09 3.13
CA GLU A 76 -0.98 -16.15 2.97
C GLU A 76 0.43 -15.60 3.16
N LYS A 77 1.36 -16.48 3.54
CA LYS A 77 2.78 -16.14 3.69
C LYS A 77 3.35 -15.50 2.42
N SER A 78 3.00 -16.04 1.25
CA SER A 78 3.41 -15.54 -0.07
C SER A 78 2.94 -14.09 -0.31
N GLU A 79 1.68 -13.81 0.01
CA GLU A 79 1.07 -12.49 -0.14
C GLU A 79 1.70 -11.47 0.81
N PHE A 80 1.89 -11.85 2.08
CA PHE A 80 2.57 -11.02 3.06
C PHE A 80 3.98 -10.67 2.61
N VAL A 81 4.78 -11.68 2.22
CA VAL A 81 6.17 -11.47 1.79
C VAL A 81 6.25 -10.57 0.55
N ARG A 82 5.35 -10.74 -0.43
CA ARG A 82 5.32 -9.87 -1.62
C ARG A 82 5.06 -8.40 -1.29
N MET A 83 4.14 -8.14 -0.37
CA MET A 83 3.86 -6.77 0.08
C MET A 83 4.98 -6.22 0.97
N ALA A 84 5.48 -7.03 1.91
CA ALA A 84 6.53 -6.64 2.86
C ALA A 84 7.86 -6.30 2.15
N LYS A 85 8.20 -7.02 1.08
CA LYS A 85 9.39 -6.76 0.24
C LYS A 85 9.39 -5.40 -0.46
N ARG A 86 8.28 -4.66 -0.42
CA ARG A 86 8.25 -3.26 -0.89
C ARG A 86 8.96 -2.32 0.09
N ALA A 87 9.13 -2.70 1.36
CA ALA A 87 9.88 -1.91 2.34
C ALA A 87 11.40 -2.01 2.11
N GLY A 88 12.05 -0.85 2.06
CA GLY A 88 13.48 -0.67 1.81
C GLY A 88 13.76 -0.28 0.36
N ARG A 89 14.26 0.95 0.16
CA ARG A 89 14.76 1.41 -1.13
C ARG A 89 16.26 1.13 -1.23
N ARG A 90 16.64 0.26 -2.16
CA ARG A 90 18.03 -0.14 -2.40
C ARG A 90 18.90 1.09 -2.66
N GLY A 91 20.02 1.19 -1.96
CA GLY A 91 20.96 2.31 -2.10
C GLY A 91 20.53 3.63 -1.46
N VAL A 92 19.34 3.68 -0.83
CA VAL A 92 18.82 4.89 -0.17
C VAL A 92 18.56 4.67 1.31
N ASP A 93 17.93 3.55 1.68
CA ASP A 93 17.56 3.27 3.07
C ASP A 93 18.54 2.28 3.72
N ASN A 94 19.20 2.70 4.81
CA ASN A 94 20.06 1.82 5.62
C ASN A 94 19.26 0.77 6.42
N LYS A 95 18.00 1.08 6.72
CA LYS A 95 17.04 0.23 7.44
C LYS A 95 15.64 0.47 6.89
N SER A 96 14.83 -0.58 6.80
CA SER A 96 13.41 -0.50 6.48
C SER A 96 12.55 -0.94 7.66
N VAL A 97 11.28 -0.51 7.67
CA VAL A 97 10.36 -0.84 8.75
C VAL A 97 9.10 -1.48 8.18
N ILE A 98 8.71 -2.60 8.76
CA ILE A 98 7.42 -3.23 8.51
C ILE A 98 6.61 -3.12 9.80
N ILE A 99 5.46 -2.48 9.72
CA ILE A 99 4.55 -2.28 10.86
C ILE A 99 3.33 -3.17 10.65
N LEU A 100 2.96 -3.90 11.69
CA LEU A 100 1.75 -4.72 11.74
C LEU A 100 0.82 -4.14 12.79
N SER A 101 -0.30 -3.56 12.34
CA SER A 101 -1.39 -3.19 13.23
C SER A 101 -2.15 -4.45 13.62
N LEU A 102 -2.15 -4.76 14.91
CA LEU A 102 -2.87 -5.91 15.47
C LEU A 102 -4.19 -5.41 16.04
N THR A 103 -5.25 -5.57 15.26
CA THR A 103 -6.63 -5.35 15.75
C THR A 103 -7.21 -6.60 16.40
N GLU A 104 -6.60 -7.77 16.19
CA GLU A 104 -6.97 -9.04 16.84
C GLU A 104 -5.74 -9.70 17.49
N PRO A 105 -5.89 -10.41 18.61
CA PRO A 105 -4.80 -11.13 19.26
C PRO A 105 -4.13 -12.13 18.32
N LEU A 106 -2.80 -12.20 18.34
CA LEU A 106 -2.01 -13.11 17.49
C LEU A 106 -2.21 -14.60 17.81
N MET A 107 -2.84 -14.93 18.94
CA MET A 107 -3.03 -16.30 19.42
C MET A 107 -4.51 -16.64 19.61
N LYS A 108 -4.95 -17.76 19.01
CA LYS A 108 -5.95 -18.61 19.67
C LYS A 108 -5.20 -19.30 20.81
N LYS A 109 -5.67 -19.16 22.05
CA LYS A 109 -5.22 -20.02 23.16
C LYS A 109 -5.29 -21.47 22.67
N ILE A 110 -4.16 -22.15 22.69
CA ILE A 110 -4.08 -23.62 22.62
C ILE A 110 -4.63 -24.14 23.94
#